data_AF-A0A7J9WEE6-F1
#
_entry.id   AF-A0A7J9WEE6-F1
#
_cell.length_a   1.000
_cell.length_b   1.000
_cell.length_c   1.000
_cell.angle_alpha   90.00
_cell.angle_beta   90.00
_cell.angle_gamma   90.00
#
_symmetry.space_group_name_H-M   'P 1'
#
loop_
_entity.id
_entity.type
_entity.pdbx_description
1 polymer ?
#
loop_
_entity_poly.entity_id
_entity_poly.type
_entity_poly.pdbx_seq_one_letter_code
_entity_poly.pdbx_strand_id
1 'polypeptide(L)' 'MARDFAIDLGTANTLVWSRGQGIVLNEPTVIALNQRTGDVLAMGHDAYSMIG' A
#
# COMPACT_ATOMS: atom_id res chain seq x y z
N MET A 1 17.01 -10.81 14.95
CA MET A 1 16.51 -9.50 15.38
C MET A 1 15.18 -9.29 14.67
N ALA A 2 14.08 -9.11 15.39
CA ALA A 2 12.82 -8.73 14.76
C ALA A 2 13.00 -7.32 14.16
N ARG A 3 12.65 -7.14 12.88
CA ARG A 3 12.48 -5.79 12.33
C ARG A 3 11.14 -5.29 12.85
N ASP A 4 11.19 -4.39 13.82
CA ASP A 4 9.98 -3.82 14.42
C ASP A 4 9.32 -2.86 13.42
N PHE A 5 8.17 -3.28 12.89
CA PHE A 5 7.32 -2.50 12.00
C PHE A 5 6.00 -2.16 12.69
N ALA A 6 5.48 -0.97 12.42
CA ALA A 6 4.09 -0.60 12.69
C ALA A 6 3.39 -0.34 11.35
N ILE A 7 2.17 -0.83 11.20
CA ILE A 7 1.39 -0.70 9.97
C ILE A 7 0.07 -0.02 10.32
N ASP A 8 -0.22 1.08 9.61
CA ASP A 8 -1.53 1.74 9.62
C ASP A 8 -2.24 1.40 8.30
N LEU A 9 -3.43 0.82 8.40
CA LEU A 9 -4.26 0.38 7.28
C LEU A 9 -5.50 1.27 7.18
N GLY A 10 -5.29 2.55 6.88
CA GLY A 10 -6.37 3.51 6.69
C GLY A 10 -7.16 3.25 5.40
N THR A 11 -8.41 3.72 5.35
CA THR A 11 -9.25 3.60 4.15
C THR A 11 -8.70 4.35 2.94
N ALA A 12 -7.97 5.45 3.17
CA ALA A 12 -7.38 6.27 2.13
C ALA A 12 -5.90 5.94 1.86
N ASN A 13 -5.10 5.72 2.92
CA ASN A 13 -3.67 5.46 2.81
C ASN A 13 -3.22 4.36 3.77
N THR A 14 -2.25 3.59 3.30
CA THR A 14 -1.52 2.59 4.06
C THR A 14 -0.13 3.16 4.36
N LEU A 15 0.24 3.15 5.64
CA LEU A 15 1.56 3.59 6.09
C LEU A 15 2.31 2.45 6.77
N VAL A 16 3.61 2.37 6.49
CA VAL A 16 4.51 1.47 7.24
C VAL A 16 5.60 2.31 7.88
N TRP A 17 5.77 2.12 9.18
CA TRP A 17 6.86 2.72 9.95
C TRP A 17 7.85 1.63 10.38
N SER A 18 9.14 1.93 10.35
CA SER A 18 10.21 1.06 10.83
C SER A 18 11.03 1.74 11.91
N ARG A 19 11.33 1.01 12.99
CA ARG A 19 12.12 1.54 14.11
C ARG A 19 13.49 2.02 13.64
N GLY A 20 13.76 3.30 13.89
CA GLY A 20 15.02 3.95 13.52
C GLY A 20 15.08 4.47 12.08
N GLN A 21 14.06 4.23 11.25
CA GLN A 21 13.98 4.75 9.87
C GLN A 21 12.81 5.70 9.65
N GLY A 22 11.77 5.67 10.50
CA GLY A 22 10.58 6.49 10.30
C GLY A 22 9.58 5.81 9.37
N ILE A 23 8.78 6.60 8.65
CA ILE A 23 7.83 6.11 7.64
C ILE A 23 8.63 5.63 6.43
N VAL A 24 8.49 4.35 6.09
CA VAL A 24 9.18 3.69 4.97
C VAL A 24 8.24 3.35 3.82
N LEU A 25 6.92 3.48 4.03
CA LEU A 25 5.89 3.36 3.00
C LEU A 25 4.73 4.30 3.32
N ASN A 26 4.23 4.99 2.31
CA ASN A 26 3.00 5.78 2.37
C ASN A 26 2.33 5.72 1.00
N GLU A 27 1.36 4.83 0.85
CA GLU A 27 0.70 4.53 -0.42
C GLU A 27 -0.82 4.66 -0.28
N PRO A 28 -1.55 5.13 -1.30
CA PRO A 28 -3.01 4.99 -1.35
C PRO A 28 -3.46 3.56 -1.06
N THR A 29 -4.51 3.38 -0.24
CA THR A 29 -5.07 2.05 0.09
C THR A 29 -5.96 1.55 -1.04
N VAL A 30 -5.36 1.30 -2.19
CA VAL A 30 -6.04 0.84 -3.40
C VAL A 30 -5.19 -0.18 -4.15
N ILE A 31 -5.89 -1.11 -4.80
CA ILE A 31 -5.32 -2.07 -5.75
C ILE A 31 -6.15 -2.06 -7.03
N ALA A 32 -5.49 -2.24 -8.16
CA ALA A 32 -6.15 -2.48 -9.44
C ALA A 32 -6.21 -3.99 -9.68
N LEU A 33 -7.41 -4.51 -9.95
CA LEU A 33 -7.64 -5.95 -10.14
C LEU A 33 -8.14 -6.23 -11.55
N ASN A 34 -7.66 -7.32 -12.14
CA ASN A 34 -8.29 -7.93 -13.29
C ASN A 34 -9.57 -8.67 -12.84
N GLN A 35 -10.74 -8.16 -13.21
CA GLN A 35 -12.02 -8.73 -12.76
C GLN A 35 -12.32 -10.13 -13.31
N ARG A 36 -11.62 -10.58 -14.36
CA ARG A 36 -11.82 -11.91 -14.95
C ARG A 36 -10.95 -12.97 -14.29
N THR A 37 -9.71 -12.63 -13.98
CA THR A 37 -8.72 -13.58 -13.43
C THR A 37 -8.51 -13.44 -11.92
N GLY A 38 -8.82 -12.27 -11.36
CA GLY A 38 -8.53 -11.92 -9.97
C GLY A 38 -7.10 -11.42 -9.75
N ASP A 39 -6.28 -11.31 -10.81
CA ASP A 39 -4.89 -10.89 -10.69
C ASP A 39 -4.76 -9.42 -10.27
N VAL A 40 -3.77 -9.13 -9.42
CA VAL A 40 -3.37 -7.76 -9.08
C VAL A 40 -2.57 -7.18 -10.23
N LEU A 41 -3.05 -6.07 -10.79
CA LEU A 41 -2.42 -5.35 -11.89
C LEU A 41 -1.50 -4.23 -11.40
N ALA A 42 -1.90 -3.55 -10.34
CA ALA A 42 -1.16 -2.46 -9.71
C ALA A 42 -1.63 -2.26 -8.26
N MET A 43 -0.86 -1.51 -7.47
CA MET A 43 -1.14 -1.18 -6.07
C MET A 43 -0.58 0.21 -5.73
N GLY A 44 -1.11 0.86 -4.71
CA GLY A 44 -0.64 2.18 -4.28
C GLY A 44 -0.89 3.26 -5.35
N HIS A 45 0.08 4.17 -5.54
CA HIS A 45 -0.06 5.28 -6.49
C HIS A 45 -0.34 4.82 -7.93
N ASP A 46 0.27 3.73 -8.39
CA ASP A 46 0.04 3.22 -9.75
C ASP A 46 -1.42 2.77 -9.94
N ALA A 47 -2.01 2.12 -8.94
CA ALA A 47 -3.43 1.78 -8.96
C ALA A 47 -4.31 3.02 -8.81
N TYR A 48 -3.91 3.99 -7.99
CA TYR A 48 -4.64 5.24 -7.79
C TYR A 48 -4.72 6.05 -9.10
N SER A 49 -3.64 6.12 -9.87
CA SER A 49 -3.61 6.78 -11.18
C SER A 49 -4.53 6.15 -12.22
N MET A 50 -5.02 4.92 -12.00
CA MET A 50 -5.99 4.27 -12.89
C MET A 50 -7.44 4.66 -12.60
N ILE A 51 -7.73 5.37 -11.50
CA ILE A 51 -9.09 5.78 -11.11
C ILE A 51 -9.62 6.92 -12.02
N GLY A 52 -8.71 7.70 -12.63
CA GLY A 52 -9.03 8.85 -13.47
C GLY A 52 -8.87 10.18 -12.74
#